data_AF-A0AA38F6V4-F1
#
_entry.id   AF-A0AA38F6V4-F1
#
_cell.length_a   1.000
_cell.length_b   1.000
_cell.length_c   1.000
_cell.angle_alpha   90.00
_cell.angle_beta   90.00
_cell.angle_gamma   90.00
#
_symmetry.space_group_name_H-M   'P 1'
#
loop_
_entity.id
_entity.type
_entity.pdbx_description
1 polymer ?
#
loop_
_entity_poly.entity_id
_entity_poly.type
_entity_poly.pdbx_seq_one_letter_code
_entity_poly.pdbx_strand_id
1 'polypeptide(L)'
;FEKELPPVDIFICTADPTKEPPINTVNTVLSTLAHDYPVEKLSCYVSDDGGSALTFYALLEASRFAKFWVPFCHRYSVQQRCPEAYFNQRNDYQIKNSSFAMEFENIKDKYEDMKNSINSTVEWGVVPQDKCKCHTGFKEWSSGISSRDHHSILE
;
A
#
# COMPACT_ATOMS: atom_id res chain seq x y z
N PHE A 1 18.57 20.85 10.07
CA PHE A 1 18.05 20.37 8.78
C PHE A 1 16.75 19.57 8.93
N GLU A 2 16.72 18.28 9.29
CA GLU A 2 15.44 17.51 9.36
C GLU A 2 14.37 18.14 10.28
N LYS A 3 14.78 18.68 11.44
CA LYS A 3 13.87 19.39 12.36
C LYS A 3 13.28 20.69 11.78
N GLU A 4 13.90 21.26 10.75
CA GLU A 4 13.48 22.53 10.11
C GLU A 4 12.58 22.29 8.88
N LEU A 5 12.43 21.04 8.45
CA LEU A 5 11.52 20.69 7.36
C LEU A 5 10.05 20.95 7.77
N PRO A 6 9.19 21.49 6.88
CA PRO A 6 7.78 21.69 7.19
C PRO A 6 7.01 20.35 7.23
N PRO A 7 5.80 20.31 7.82
CA PRO A 7 4.87 19.22 7.56
C PRO A 7 4.45 19.18 6.09
N VAL A 8 4.26 17.98 5.54
CA VAL A 8 3.85 17.73 4.15
C VAL A 8 2.71 16.73 4.15
N ASP A 9 1.59 17.13 3.54
CA ASP A 9 0.45 16.27 3.29
C ASP A 9 0.41 15.88 1.81
N ILE A 10 0.32 14.58 1.56
CA ILE A 10 0.23 14.03 0.20
C ILE A 10 -1.16 13.46 0.00
N PHE A 11 -1.85 13.95 -1.02
CA PHE A 11 -3.16 13.48 -1.42
C PHE A 11 -3.05 12.59 -2.67
N ILE A 12 -3.57 11.37 -2.57
CA ILE A 12 -3.67 10.41 -3.66
C ILE A 12 -5.15 10.20 -3.92
N CYS A 13 -5.61 10.54 -5.12
CA CYS A 13 -6.98 10.28 -5.53
C CYS A 13 -7.00 9.06 -6.44
N THR A 14 -8.03 8.22 -6.29
CA THR A 14 -8.29 7.09 -7.16
C THR A 14 -9.76 7.05 -7.56
N ALA A 15 -10.02 6.67 -8.81
CA ALA A 15 -11.36 6.76 -9.38
C ALA A 15 -12.23 5.56 -9.02
N ASP A 16 -11.88 4.38 -9.51
CA ASP A 16 -12.57 3.13 -9.21
C ASP A 16 -11.65 1.95 -9.56
N PRO A 17 -11.79 0.79 -8.88
CA PRO A 17 -10.87 -0.34 -9.04
C PRO A 17 -10.87 -0.97 -10.45
N THR A 18 -11.84 -0.64 -11.31
CA THR A 18 -11.90 -1.16 -12.69
C THR A 18 -11.07 -0.32 -13.64
N LYS A 19 -11.04 1.01 -13.45
CA LYS A 19 -10.19 1.93 -14.23
C LYS A 19 -8.77 1.99 -13.69
N GLU A 20 -8.63 1.92 -12.37
CA GLU A 20 -7.36 2.02 -11.67
C GLU A 20 -7.18 0.80 -10.76
N PRO A 21 -6.41 -0.22 -11.20
CA PRO A 21 -6.18 -1.41 -10.41
C PRO A 21 -5.66 -1.05 -9.01
N PRO A 22 -6.27 -1.56 -7.91
CA PRO A 22 -5.88 -1.18 -6.55
C PRO A 22 -4.39 -1.36 -6.23
N ILE A 23 -3.73 -2.32 -6.87
CA ILE A 23 -2.28 -2.54 -6.71
C ILE A 23 -1.44 -1.32 -7.14
N ASN A 24 -1.88 -0.56 -8.14
CA ASN A 24 -1.18 0.65 -8.58
C ASN A 24 -1.27 1.77 -7.53
N THR A 25 -2.45 1.94 -6.94
CA THR A 25 -2.67 2.87 -5.83
C THR A 25 -1.83 2.46 -4.62
N VAL A 26 -1.80 1.17 -4.29
CA VAL A 26 -0.96 0.62 -3.21
C VAL A 26 0.53 0.91 -3.43
N ASN A 27 1.04 0.69 -4.63
CA ASN A 27 2.44 1.00 -4.95
C ASN A 27 2.76 2.48 -4.79
N THR A 28 1.84 3.38 -5.18
CA THR A 28 1.99 4.83 -5.00
C THR A 28 1.99 5.20 -3.52
N VAL A 29 1.07 4.63 -2.73
CA VAL A 29 0.99 4.84 -1.27
C VAL A 29 2.28 4.36 -0.59
N LEU A 30 2.76 3.16 -0.89
CA LEU A 30 3.97 2.60 -0.30
C LEU A 30 5.22 3.40 -0.70
N SER A 31 5.29 3.86 -1.94
CA SER A 31 6.36 4.76 -2.41
C SER A 31 6.36 6.08 -1.65
N THR A 32 5.18 6.61 -1.36
CA THR A 32 4.99 7.85 -0.60
C THR A 32 5.43 7.66 0.85
N LEU A 33 4.94 6.61 1.52
CA LEU A 33 5.28 6.32 2.92
C LEU A 33 6.77 5.99 3.13
N ALA A 34 7.44 5.47 2.10
CA ALA A 34 8.88 5.18 2.14
C ALA A 34 9.77 6.35 1.69
N HIS A 35 9.18 7.53 1.44
CA HIS A 35 9.94 8.71 1.04
C HIS A 35 10.93 9.14 2.12
N ASP A 36 12.03 9.77 1.70
CA ASP A 36 13.09 10.20 2.61
C ASP A 36 12.70 11.52 3.30
N TYR A 37 11.75 11.43 4.22
CA TYR A 37 11.20 12.55 4.98
C TYR A 37 10.97 12.14 6.44
N PRO A 38 11.07 13.07 7.41
CA PRO A 38 10.74 12.76 8.80
C PRO A 38 9.31 12.20 8.91
N VAL A 39 9.18 11.02 9.53
CA VAL A 39 7.92 10.25 9.58
C VAL A 39 6.81 11.01 10.31
N GLU A 40 7.16 11.87 11.26
CA GLU A 40 6.23 12.71 12.00
C GLU A 40 5.75 13.94 11.22
N LYS A 41 6.30 14.16 10.03
CA LYS A 41 6.00 15.32 9.16
C LYS A 41 5.41 14.92 7.82
N LEU A 42 5.25 13.63 7.54
CA LEU A 42 4.71 13.15 6.29
C LEU A 42 3.36 12.47 6.54
N SER A 43 2.29 13.06 6.02
CA SER A 43 0.96 12.45 6.04
C SER A 43 0.56 12.04 4.63
N CYS A 44 -0.11 10.90 4.50
CA CYS A 44 -0.63 10.40 3.24
C CYS A 44 -2.14 10.19 3.38
N TYR A 45 -2.91 10.81 2.48
CA TYR A 45 -4.36 10.74 2.41
C TYR A 45 -4.76 10.10 1.08
N VAL A 46 -5.64 9.11 1.14
CA VAL A 46 -6.17 8.47 -0.07
C VAL A 46 -7.66 8.78 -0.17
N SER A 47 -8.08 9.34 -1.29
CA SER A 47 -9.48 9.59 -1.64
C SER A 47 -9.90 8.62 -2.73
N ASP A 48 -10.92 7.80 -2.48
CA ASP A 48 -11.48 6.84 -3.45
C ASP A 48 -12.88 7.31 -3.87
N ASP A 49 -13.00 7.82 -5.10
CA ASP A 49 -14.27 8.28 -5.66
C ASP A 49 -15.26 7.13 -5.89
N GLY A 50 -14.77 5.90 -5.97
CA GLY A 50 -15.57 4.70 -6.21
C GLY A 50 -16.12 4.08 -4.93
N GLY A 51 -15.65 4.54 -3.76
CA GLY A 51 -16.06 4.02 -2.45
C GLY A 51 -15.97 2.49 -2.38
N SER A 52 -14.88 1.89 -2.86
CA SER A 52 -14.81 0.45 -3.08
C SER A 52 -14.20 -0.31 -1.91
N ALA A 53 -14.89 -1.36 -1.47
CA ALA A 53 -14.34 -2.32 -0.50
C ALA A 53 -13.03 -2.98 -0.98
N LEU A 54 -12.85 -3.11 -2.31
CA LEU A 54 -11.63 -3.69 -2.89
C LEU A 54 -10.43 -2.74 -2.73
N THR A 55 -10.64 -1.44 -2.95
CA THR A 55 -9.62 -0.41 -2.71
C THR A 55 -9.27 -0.36 -1.23
N PHE A 56 -10.28 -0.36 -0.35
CA PHE A 56 -10.08 -0.39 1.10
C PHE A 56 -9.29 -1.62 1.56
N TYR A 57 -9.64 -2.81 1.03
CA TYR A 57 -8.88 -4.03 1.30
C TYR A 57 -7.42 -3.92 0.84
N ALA A 58 -7.18 -3.38 -0.35
CA ALA A 58 -5.83 -3.20 -0.86
C ALA A 58 -5.00 -2.24 0.03
N LEU A 59 -5.60 -1.15 0.49
CA LEU A 59 -4.95 -0.21 1.43
C LEU A 59 -4.69 -0.85 2.80
N LEU A 60 -5.60 -1.71 3.28
CA LEU A 60 -5.39 -2.46 4.52
C LEU A 60 -4.20 -3.43 4.39
N GLU A 61 -4.10 -4.17 3.28
CA GLU A 61 -2.96 -5.04 3.01
C GLU A 61 -1.66 -4.22 2.85
N ALA A 62 -1.72 -3.07 2.18
CA ALA A 62 -0.59 -2.13 2.09
C ALA A 62 -0.11 -1.66 3.47
N SER A 63 -1.04 -1.33 4.38
CA SER A 63 -0.69 -0.89 5.74
C SER A 63 0.08 -1.96 6.53
N ARG A 64 -0.22 -3.25 6.28
CA ARG A 64 0.48 -4.39 6.89
C ARG A 64 1.88 -4.54 6.29
N PHE A 65 1.98 -4.46 4.97
CA PHE A 65 3.26 -4.55 4.26
C PHE A 65 4.19 -3.36 4.53
N ALA A 66 3.64 -2.15 4.68
CA ALA A 66 4.39 -0.92 4.95
C ALA A 66 5.30 -1.04 6.19
N LYS A 67 4.87 -1.80 7.21
CA LYS A 67 5.64 -2.09 8.43
C LYS A 67 6.96 -2.80 8.14
N PHE A 68 7.08 -3.47 7.01
CA PHE A 68 8.29 -4.14 6.54
C PHE A 68 9.01 -3.30 5.49
N TRP A 69 8.27 -2.76 4.51
CA TRP A 69 8.83 -2.01 3.39
C TRP A 69 9.51 -0.71 3.79
N VAL A 70 8.87 0.11 4.63
CA VAL A 70 9.39 1.43 5.01
C VAL A 70 10.72 1.32 5.78
N PRO A 71 10.84 0.46 6.83
CA PRO A 71 12.12 0.27 7.50
C PRO A 71 13.20 -0.31 6.59
N PHE A 72 12.86 -1.25 5.71
CA PHE A 72 13.80 -1.82 4.73
C PHE A 72 14.35 -0.74 3.80
N CYS A 73 13.45 0.11 3.27
CA CYS A 73 13.77 1.24 2.43
C CYS A 73 14.77 2.18 3.09
N HIS A 74 14.52 2.59 4.33
CA HIS A 74 15.40 3.51 5.05
C HIS A 74 16.74 2.85 5.41
N ARG A 75 16.72 1.61 5.92
CA ARG A 75 17.93 0.88 6.34
C ARG A 75 18.94 0.70 5.21
N TYR A 76 18.45 0.44 4.00
CA TYR A 76 19.30 0.17 2.83
C TYR A 76 19.33 1.33 1.83
N SER A 77 18.83 2.51 2.21
CA SER A 77 18.80 3.72 1.38
C SER A 77 18.29 3.47 -0.03
N VAL A 78 17.25 2.64 -0.15
CA VAL A 78 16.67 2.19 -1.42
C VAL A 78 16.20 3.40 -2.24
N GLN A 79 16.78 3.66 -3.41
CA GLN A 79 16.38 4.84 -4.19
C GLN A 79 15.01 4.69 -4.84
N GLN A 80 14.69 3.48 -5.33
CA GLN A 80 13.39 3.18 -5.93
C GLN A 80 12.37 2.79 -4.85
N ARG A 81 11.52 3.73 -4.43
CA ARG A 81 10.57 3.53 -3.32
C ARG A 81 9.28 2.80 -3.71
N CYS A 82 8.98 2.72 -5.01
CA CYS A 82 7.89 1.89 -5.51
C CYS A 82 8.30 0.41 -5.48
N PRO A 83 7.64 -0.45 -4.68
CA PRO A 83 8.02 -1.86 -4.55
C PRO A 83 8.01 -2.61 -5.89
N GLU A 84 6.96 -2.43 -6.70
CA GLU A 84 6.87 -3.04 -8.03
C GLU A 84 8.06 -2.69 -8.92
N ALA A 85 8.38 -1.39 -8.98
CA ALA A 85 9.51 -0.93 -9.76
C ALA A 85 10.85 -1.44 -9.20
N TYR A 86 10.99 -1.51 -7.88
CA TYR A 86 12.21 -1.97 -7.22
C TYR A 86 12.48 -3.46 -7.47
N PHE A 87 11.47 -4.31 -7.32
CA PHE A 87 11.62 -5.76 -7.51
C PHE A 87 11.71 -6.17 -8.98
N ASN A 88 11.19 -5.36 -9.90
CA ASN A 88 11.34 -5.58 -11.35
C ASN A 88 12.69 -5.12 -11.92
N GLN A 89 13.47 -4.33 -11.17
CA GLN A 89 14.81 -3.95 -11.59
C GLN A 89 15.76 -5.15 -11.53
N ARG A 90 16.59 -5.31 -12.56
CA ARG A 90 17.77 -6.18 -12.48
C ARG A 90 18.76 -5.53 -11.54
N ASN A 91 18.74 -5.96 -10.29
CA ASN A 91 19.67 -5.48 -9.29
C ASN A 91 20.74 -6.55 -9.07
N ASP A 92 22.01 -6.18 -9.28
CA ASP A 92 23.19 -6.98 -8.94
C ASP A 92 23.35 -7.01 -7.41
N TYR A 93 22.42 -7.64 -6.72
CA TYR A 93 22.47 -7.84 -5.27
C TYR A 93 23.60 -8.79 -4.85
N GLN A 94 24.25 -9.46 -5.82
CA GLN A 94 25.36 -10.39 -5.61
C GLN A 94 26.60 -9.76 -4.94
N ILE A 95 26.64 -8.42 -4.81
CA ILE A 95 27.76 -7.69 -4.17
C ILE A 95 27.49 -7.37 -2.68
N LYS A 96 26.27 -7.63 -2.16
CA LYS A 96 25.89 -7.26 -0.77
C LYS A 96 26.05 -8.43 0.22
N ASN A 97 26.11 -8.10 1.52
CA ASN A 97 26.29 -9.07 2.60
C ASN A 97 25.13 -10.08 2.68
N SER A 98 25.37 -11.24 3.30
CA SER A 98 24.37 -12.32 3.44
C SER A 98 23.08 -11.89 4.16
N SER A 99 23.17 -10.96 5.11
CA SER A 99 22.03 -10.42 5.83
C SER A 99 21.08 -9.63 4.92
N PHE A 100 21.62 -8.80 4.02
CA PHE A 100 20.81 -8.05 3.06
C PHE A 100 20.09 -9.00 2.10
N ALA A 101 20.78 -10.01 1.58
CA ALA A 101 20.17 -10.97 0.65
C ALA A 101 18.98 -11.70 1.28
N MET A 102 19.13 -12.15 2.52
CA MET A 102 18.06 -12.81 3.27
C MET A 102 16.87 -11.89 3.53
N GLU A 103 17.12 -10.65 3.95
CA GLU A 103 16.05 -9.69 4.19
C GLU A 103 15.37 -9.27 2.88
N PHE A 104 16.14 -9.05 1.82
CA PHE A 104 15.62 -8.73 0.49
C PHE A 104 14.63 -9.78 0.00
N GLU A 105 15.00 -11.07 0.02
CA GLU A 105 14.08 -12.15 -0.41
C GLU A 105 12.84 -12.20 0.48
N ASN A 106 12.98 -12.08 1.81
CA ASN A 106 11.82 -12.06 2.71
C ASN A 106 10.88 -10.86 2.46
N ILE A 107 11.40 -9.68 2.14
CA ILE A 107 10.56 -8.51 1.82
C ILE A 107 9.91 -8.69 0.44
N LYS A 108 10.63 -9.27 -0.52
CA LYS A 108 10.09 -9.58 -1.85
C LYS A 108 8.96 -10.60 -1.77
N ASP A 109 9.12 -11.67 -1.01
CA ASP A 109 8.07 -12.67 -0.78
C ASP A 109 6.82 -12.03 -0.16
N LYS A 110 6.99 -11.17 0.85
CA LYS A 110 5.88 -10.42 1.46
C LYS A 110 5.18 -9.49 0.48
N TYR A 111 5.92 -8.86 -0.43
CA TYR A 111 5.36 -8.01 -1.47
C TYR A 111 4.52 -8.84 -2.45
N GLU A 112 5.05 -9.97 -2.92
CA GLU A 112 4.33 -10.86 -3.83
C GLU A 112 3.08 -11.48 -3.17
N ASP A 113 3.16 -11.88 -1.89
CA ASP A 113 2.01 -12.37 -1.13
C ASP A 113 0.90 -11.31 -1.05
N MET A 114 1.27 -10.07 -0.73
CA MET A 114 0.34 -8.93 -0.70
C MET A 114 -0.27 -8.69 -2.09
N LYS A 115 0.57 -8.59 -3.12
CA LYS A 115 0.16 -8.35 -4.51
C LYS A 115 -0.80 -9.43 -5.02
N ASN A 116 -0.48 -10.70 -4.80
CA ASN A 116 -1.30 -11.83 -5.19
C ASN A 116 -2.64 -11.84 -4.44
N SER A 117 -2.62 -11.52 -3.14
CA SER A 117 -3.84 -11.42 -2.33
C SER A 117 -4.77 -10.31 -2.82
N ILE A 118 -4.22 -9.14 -3.18
CA ILE A 118 -4.97 -8.02 -3.75
C ILE A 118 -5.55 -8.41 -5.11
N ASN A 119 -4.70 -8.88 -6.03
CA ASN A 119 -5.14 -9.21 -7.39
C ASN A 119 -6.20 -10.30 -7.41
N SER A 120 -6.03 -11.37 -6.61
CA SER A 120 -7.03 -12.45 -6.52
C SER A 120 -8.38 -11.93 -5.99
N THR A 121 -8.35 -11.02 -5.03
CA THR A 121 -9.57 -10.41 -4.47
C THR A 121 -10.26 -9.49 -5.47
N VAL A 122 -9.48 -8.73 -6.25
CA VAL A 122 -9.99 -7.90 -7.34
C VAL A 122 -10.59 -8.76 -8.45
N GLU A 123 -9.95 -9.87 -8.82
CA GLU A 123 -10.45 -10.83 -9.81
C GLU A 123 -11.77 -11.48 -9.35
N TRP A 124 -11.91 -11.80 -8.06
CA TRP A 124 -13.16 -12.32 -7.49
C TRP A 124 -14.24 -11.24 -7.40
N GLY A 125 -13.86 -9.97 -7.40
CA GLY A 125 -14.77 -8.82 -7.29
C GLY A 125 -15.39 -8.61 -5.91
N VAL A 126 -15.06 -9.46 -4.93
CA VAL A 126 -15.60 -9.40 -3.56
C VAL A 126 -14.52 -9.72 -2.54
N VAL A 127 -14.48 -8.96 -1.45
CA VAL A 127 -13.57 -9.20 -0.33
C VAL A 127 -14.07 -10.42 0.47
N PRO A 128 -13.25 -11.45 0.69
CA PRO A 128 -13.64 -12.63 1.46
C PRO A 128 -14.10 -12.29 2.90
N GLN A 129 -15.11 -13.02 3.39
CA GLN A 129 -15.77 -12.67 4.66
C GLN A 129 -14.86 -12.81 5.88
N ASP A 130 -13.90 -13.73 5.85
CA ASP A 130 -12.86 -13.86 6.88
C ASP A 130 -11.96 -12.62 6.93
N LYS A 131 -11.61 -12.05 5.77
CA LYS A 131 -10.83 -10.80 5.67
C LYS A 131 -11.63 -9.59 6.12
N CYS A 132 -12.92 -9.52 5.79
CA CYS A 132 -13.80 -8.45 6.27
C CYS A 132 -13.89 -8.41 7.80
N LYS A 133 -13.82 -9.56 8.48
CA LYS A 133 -13.83 -9.63 9.95
C LYS A 133 -12.55 -9.10 10.60
N CYS A 134 -11.47 -8.92 9.84
CA CYS A 134 -10.21 -8.43 10.36
C CYS A 134 -10.18 -6.91 10.61
N HIS A 135 -11.15 -6.14 10.09
CA HIS A 135 -11.20 -4.69 10.26
C HIS A 135 -12.64 -4.20 10.39
N THR A 136 -12.91 -3.28 11.33
CA THR A 136 -14.26 -2.79 11.58
C THR A 136 -14.82 -1.94 10.44
N GLY A 137 -13.96 -1.23 9.70
CA GLY A 137 -14.36 -0.41 8.55
C GLY A 137 -15.10 -1.16 7.44
N PHE A 138 -14.92 -2.48 7.30
CA PHE A 138 -15.69 -3.25 6.30
C PHE A 138 -17.20 -3.30 6.59
N LYS A 139 -17.65 -2.90 7.78
CA LYS A 139 -19.08 -2.82 8.11
C LYS A 139 -19.82 -1.83 7.22
N GLU A 140 -19.15 -0.81 6.69
CA GLU A 140 -19.80 0.18 5.82
C GLU A 140 -20.41 -0.48 4.57
N TRP A 141 -19.69 -1.41 3.95
CA TRP A 141 -20.15 -2.16 2.78
C TRP A 141 -21.15 -3.28 3.07
N SER A 142 -21.34 -3.63 4.35
CA SER A 142 -22.34 -4.63 4.76
C SER A 142 -23.77 -4.09 4.79
N SER A 143 -23.92 -2.76 4.72
CA SER A 143 -25.21 -2.05 4.87
C SER A 143 -25.97 -1.81 3.55
N GLY A 144 -25.47 -2.36 2.43
CA GLY A 144 -26.13 -2.24 1.12
C GLY A 144 -25.79 -0.96 0.35
N ILE A 145 -24.69 -0.27 0.70
CA ILE A 145 -24.18 0.87 -0.05
C ILE A 145 -23.70 0.47 -1.45
N SER A 146 -23.76 1.43 -2.37
CA SER A 146 -23.23 1.29 -3.74
C SER A 146 -22.34 2.48 -4.07
N SER A 147 -21.52 2.38 -5.11
CA SER A 147 -20.68 3.51 -5.58
C SER A 147 -21.48 4.76 -5.98
N ARG A 148 -22.80 4.66 -6.13
CA ARG A 148 -23.69 5.80 -6.47
C ARG A 148 -24.53 6.28 -5.28
N ASP A 149 -24.57 5.50 -4.21
CA ASP A 149 -25.41 5.74 -3.04
C ASP A 149 -24.69 5.17 -1.80
N HIS A 150 -23.84 6.02 -1.24
CA HIS A 150 -23.11 5.76 -0.02
C HIS A 150 -22.90 7.09 0.72
N HIS A 151 -22.77 7.03 2.04
CA HIS A 151 -22.34 8.18 2.82
C HIS A 151 -20.81 8.31 2.75
N SER A 152 -20.26 9.42 3.24
CA SER A 152 -18.80 9.61 3.33
C SER A 152 -18.21 8.64 4.36
N ILE A 153 -17.28 7.78 3.92
CA ILE A 153 -16.56 6.83 4.77
C ILE A 153 -15.17 7.42 5.07
N LEU A 154 -14.77 7.43 6.34
CA LEU A 154 -13.46 7.91 6.80
C LEU A 154 -12.84 6.85 7.73
N GLU A 155 -11.64 6.38 7.41
CA GLU A 155 -10.88 5.34 8.14
C GLU A 155 -9.40 5.72 8.26
#